data_AF-A0A1Q6EJ96-F1
#
_entry.id   AF-A0A1Q6EJ96-F1
#
_cell.length_a   1.000
_cell.length_b   1.000
_cell.length_c   1.000
_cell.angle_alpha   90.00
_cell.angle_beta   90.00
_cell.angle_gamma   90.00
#
_symmetry.space_group_name_H-M   'P 1'
#
loop_
_entity.id
_entity.type
_entity.pdbx_description
1 polymer ?
#
loop_
_entity_poly.entity_id
_entity_poly.type
_entity_poly.pdbx_seq_one_letter_code
_entity_poly.pdbx_strand_id
1 'polypeptide(L)'
;MPDTIKKRIGICLCIIFGISLITCLLQKISSFTYINYLYLLSDIIYIGPILFIAFNKQSGSNIWSKTGGGLYVALLLMFASEQVAILEKGTPLIEFGFLGWAIISSATSLFLLMFYWGTRIWLPIKIVITTNVIPNIVNIIAYSKVIHVVDSDYHTRAEAVESYESTVDIISILTIIIYAVSLILTIVWLLESSKKVSAAKVNQQAIKEPNQASKPEFINKIPHK
;
A
#
# COMPACT_ATOMS: atom_id res chain seq x y z
N MET A 1 13.61 8.06 11.97
CA MET A 1 13.83 6.74 11.35
C MET A 1 15.09 6.85 10.49
N PRO A 2 16.03 5.89 10.53
CA PRO A 2 17.22 5.94 9.67
C PRO A 2 16.84 6.01 8.19
N ASP A 3 17.56 6.81 7.39
CA ASP A 3 17.21 7.03 5.98
C ASP A 3 17.23 5.74 5.14
N THR A 4 18.15 4.82 5.44
CA THR A 4 18.21 3.49 4.80
C THR A 4 16.95 2.68 5.05
N ILE A 5 16.40 2.74 6.25
CA ILE A 5 15.18 2.04 6.62
C ILE A 5 13.94 2.72 6.05
N LYS A 6 13.90 4.05 6.08
CA LYS A 6 12.85 4.81 5.40
C LYS A 6 12.79 4.45 3.91
N LYS A 7 13.95 4.35 3.24
CA LYS A 7 14.03 3.94 1.82
C LYS A 7 13.45 2.53 1.61
N ARG A 8 13.81 1.56 2.44
CA ARG A 8 13.28 0.18 2.34
C ARG A 8 11.77 0.12 2.58
N ILE A 9 11.26 0.84 3.57
CA ILE A 9 9.82 0.92 3.85
C ILE A 9 9.08 1.60 2.69
N GLY A 10 9.60 2.71 2.16
CA GLY A 10 8.97 3.35 1.01
C GLY A 10 8.97 2.46 -0.24
N ILE A 11 10.01 1.66 -0.48
CA ILE A 11 9.99 0.65 -1.55
C ILE A 11 8.89 -0.39 -1.30
N CYS A 12 8.75 -0.89 -0.07
CA CYS A 12 7.69 -1.82 0.30
C CYS A 12 6.30 -1.22 0.05
N LEU A 13 6.10 0.05 0.39
CA LEU A 13 4.85 0.78 0.12
C LEU A 13 4.61 0.99 -1.38
N CYS A 14 5.65 1.30 -2.16
CA CYS A 14 5.53 1.38 -3.61
C CYS A 14 5.13 0.04 -4.23
N ILE A 15 5.66 -1.08 -3.72
CA ILE A 15 5.24 -2.43 -4.15
C ILE A 15 3.76 -2.64 -3.83
N ILE A 16 3.36 -2.39 -2.59
CA ILE A 16 1.96 -2.57 -2.14
C ILE A 16 1.01 -1.71 -2.99
N PHE A 17 1.22 -0.40 -3.06
CA PHE A 17 0.31 0.48 -3.82
C PHE A 17 0.40 0.25 -5.33
N GLY A 18 1.57 -0.09 -5.86
CA GLY A 18 1.77 -0.40 -7.27
C GLY A 18 1.00 -1.65 -7.70
N ILE A 19 1.12 -2.75 -6.97
CA ILE A 19 0.39 -3.98 -7.29
C ILE A 19 -1.12 -3.82 -7.06
N SER A 20 -1.54 -3.06 -6.03
CA SER A 20 -2.97 -2.70 -5.86
C SER A 20 -3.53 -1.96 -7.07
N LEU A 21 -2.79 -0.96 -7.57
CA LEU A 21 -3.21 -0.17 -8.73
C LEU A 21 -3.29 -1.04 -9.99
N ILE A 22 -2.29 -1.88 -10.25
CA ILE A 22 -2.28 -2.81 -11.39
C ILE A 22 -3.47 -3.77 -11.29
N THR A 23 -3.74 -4.33 -10.11
CA THR A 23 -4.86 -5.26 -9.89
C THR A 23 -6.20 -4.58 -10.20
N CYS A 24 -6.44 -3.38 -9.65
CA CYS A 24 -7.68 -2.65 -9.90
C CYS A 24 -7.87 -2.27 -11.38
N LEU A 25 -6.78 -1.91 -12.08
CA LEU A 25 -6.85 -1.56 -13.51
C LEU A 25 -7.13 -2.80 -14.38
N LEU A 26 -6.45 -3.91 -14.10
CA LEU A 26 -6.61 -5.13 -14.88
C LEU A 26 -7.95 -5.81 -14.62
N GLN A 27 -8.52 -5.70 -13.41
CA GLN A 27 -9.84 -6.25 -13.10
C GLN A 27 -10.93 -5.75 -14.05
N LYS A 28 -10.87 -4.49 -14.51
CA LYS A 28 -11.89 -3.93 -15.42
C LYS A 28 -11.86 -4.49 -16.84
N ILE A 29 -10.75 -5.10 -17.25
CA ILE A 29 -10.54 -5.53 -18.65
C ILE A 29 -10.29 -7.03 -18.79
N SER A 30 -10.27 -7.77 -17.68
CA SER A 30 -9.84 -9.17 -17.65
C SER A 30 -11.01 -10.14 -17.53
N SER A 31 -10.84 -11.36 -18.07
CA SER A 31 -11.78 -12.45 -17.87
C SER A 31 -11.76 -12.95 -16.42
N PHE A 32 -12.83 -13.62 -15.99
CA PHE A 32 -12.98 -14.15 -14.62
C PHE A 32 -11.80 -15.03 -14.18
N THR A 33 -11.33 -15.95 -15.03
CA THR A 33 -10.17 -16.80 -14.72
C THR A 33 -8.89 -15.99 -14.51
N TYR A 34 -8.68 -14.96 -15.33
CA TYR A 34 -7.48 -14.12 -15.24
C TYR A 34 -7.53 -13.22 -13.99
N ILE A 35 -8.72 -12.80 -13.56
CA ILE A 35 -8.92 -12.06 -12.31
C ILE A 35 -8.48 -12.89 -11.10
N ASN A 36 -8.80 -14.18 -11.04
CA ASN A 36 -8.38 -15.04 -9.92
C ASN A 36 -6.85 -15.23 -9.86
N TYR A 37 -6.18 -15.37 -11.02
CA TYR A 37 -4.72 -15.39 -11.08
C TYR A 37 -4.09 -14.07 -10.62
N LEU A 38 -4.69 -12.93 -10.99
CA LEU A 38 -4.23 -11.62 -10.56
C LEU A 38 -4.38 -11.45 -9.04
N TYR A 39 -5.51 -11.86 -8.46
CA TYR A 39 -5.70 -11.79 -7.01
C TYR A 39 -4.71 -12.70 -6.26
N LEU A 40 -4.54 -13.94 -6.71
CA LEU A 40 -3.55 -14.85 -6.12
C LEU A 40 -2.15 -14.25 -6.14
N LEU A 41 -1.73 -13.69 -7.28
CA LEU A 41 -0.42 -13.06 -7.42
C LEU A 41 -0.27 -11.86 -6.48
N SER A 42 -1.28 -11.00 -6.40
CA SER A 42 -1.28 -9.83 -5.54
C SER A 42 -1.21 -10.20 -4.06
N ASP A 43 -1.98 -11.21 -3.62
CA ASP A 43 -1.98 -11.69 -2.25
C ASP A 43 -0.59 -12.18 -1.83
N ILE A 44 0.09 -12.94 -2.69
CA ILE A 44 1.45 -13.43 -2.46
C ILE A 44 2.46 -12.27 -2.39
N ILE A 45 2.36 -11.31 -3.33
CA ILE A 45 3.28 -10.17 -3.40
C ILE A 45 3.18 -9.28 -2.15
N TYR A 46 2.00 -9.14 -1.55
CA TYR A 46 1.81 -8.33 -0.34
C TYR A 46 2.52 -8.88 0.90
N ILE A 47 2.64 -10.20 1.03
CA ILE A 47 3.12 -10.84 2.27
C ILE A 47 4.50 -10.33 2.68
N GLY A 48 5.47 -10.35 1.76
CA GLY A 48 6.85 -9.95 2.03
C GLY A 48 6.98 -8.51 2.54
N PRO A 49 6.49 -7.50 1.78
CA PRO A 49 6.46 -6.11 2.20
C PRO A 49 5.78 -5.87 3.55
N ILE A 50 4.61 -6.49 3.81
CA ILE A 50 3.88 -6.33 5.07
C ILE A 50 4.68 -6.91 6.23
N LEU A 51 5.19 -8.14 6.10
CA LEU A 51 6.02 -8.76 7.13
C LEU A 51 7.29 -7.96 7.41
N PHE A 52 7.94 -7.46 6.37
CA PHE A 52 9.13 -6.61 6.50
C PHE A 52 8.82 -5.35 7.31
N ILE A 53 7.76 -4.61 6.96
CA ILE A 53 7.41 -3.38 7.68
C ILE A 53 6.99 -3.69 9.13
N ALA A 54 6.17 -4.71 9.33
CA ALA A 54 5.59 -5.03 10.63
C ALA A 54 6.62 -5.60 11.63
N PHE A 55 7.55 -6.44 11.19
CA PHE A 55 8.43 -7.19 12.10
C PHE A 55 9.90 -6.77 12.07
N ASN A 56 10.31 -5.90 11.15
CA ASN A 56 11.67 -5.36 11.19
C ASN A 56 11.86 -4.44 12.41
N LYS A 57 12.81 -4.79 13.30
CA LYS A 57 13.11 -4.03 14.52
C LYS A 57 13.39 -2.54 14.28
N GLN A 58 13.89 -2.17 13.10
CA GLN A 58 14.25 -0.81 12.76
C GLN A 58 13.10 0.00 12.12
N SER A 59 11.97 -0.64 11.76
CA SER A 59 10.85 0.02 11.08
C SER A 59 10.05 0.98 11.98
N GLY A 60 10.27 0.93 13.29
CA GLY A 60 9.50 1.71 14.25
C GLY A 60 8.01 1.31 14.33
N SER A 61 7.66 0.11 13.85
CA SER A 61 6.35 -0.52 14.03
C SER A 61 6.07 -0.80 15.51
N ASN A 62 4.92 -0.36 16.01
CA ASN A 62 4.44 -0.69 17.35
C ASN A 62 3.67 -2.03 17.36
N ILE A 63 3.09 -2.39 18.51
CA ILE A 63 2.32 -3.63 18.66
C ILE A 63 1.11 -3.69 17.72
N TRP A 64 0.42 -2.56 17.49
CA TRP A 64 -0.71 -2.49 16.56
C TRP A 64 -0.31 -2.85 15.13
N SER A 65 0.86 -2.37 14.68
CA SER A 65 1.35 -2.70 13.34
C SER A 65 1.73 -4.16 13.20
N LYS A 66 2.33 -4.75 14.25
CA LYS A 66 2.68 -6.18 14.28
C LYS A 66 1.44 -7.06 14.26
N THR A 67 0.48 -6.78 15.12
CA THR A 67 -0.78 -7.53 15.21
C THR A 67 -1.58 -7.38 13.93
N GLY A 68 -1.81 -6.14 13.48
CA GLY A 68 -2.54 -5.86 12.23
C GLY A 68 -1.86 -6.49 11.01
N GLY A 69 -0.55 -6.33 10.88
CA GLY A 69 0.23 -6.92 9.78
C GLY A 69 0.21 -8.45 9.80
N GLY A 70 0.36 -9.07 10.97
CA GLY A 70 0.30 -10.53 11.12
C GLY A 70 -1.08 -11.10 10.77
N LEU A 71 -2.15 -10.48 11.28
CA LEU A 71 -3.53 -10.88 10.97
C LEU A 71 -3.88 -10.64 9.50
N TYR A 72 -3.42 -9.53 8.91
CA TYR A 72 -3.60 -9.26 7.49
C TYR A 72 -2.88 -10.31 6.63
N VAL A 73 -1.64 -10.69 6.97
CA VAL A 73 -0.91 -11.77 6.27
C VAL A 73 -1.63 -13.11 6.39
N ALA A 74 -2.20 -13.44 7.55
CA ALA A 74 -3.00 -14.64 7.71
C ALA A 74 -4.23 -14.65 6.78
N LEU A 75 -4.91 -13.51 6.63
CA LEU A 75 -6.01 -13.36 5.67
C LEU A 75 -5.53 -13.50 4.22
N LEU A 76 -4.39 -12.90 3.85
CA LEU A 76 -3.83 -13.03 2.50
C LEU A 76 -3.49 -14.49 2.17
N LEU A 77 -2.96 -15.26 3.12
CA LEU A 77 -2.70 -16.69 2.94
C LEU A 77 -4.00 -17.50 2.78
N MET A 78 -5.04 -17.14 3.53
CA MET A 78 -6.37 -17.75 3.39
C MET A 78 -6.94 -17.46 2.00
N PHE A 79 -6.92 -16.20 1.55
CA PHE A 79 -7.40 -15.82 0.21
C PHE A 79 -6.56 -16.45 -0.91
N ALA A 80 -5.24 -16.52 -0.78
CA ALA A 80 -4.40 -17.22 -1.75
C ALA A 80 -4.77 -18.71 -1.85
N SER A 81 -5.03 -19.37 -0.71
CA SER A 81 -5.47 -20.77 -0.67
C SER A 81 -6.84 -20.95 -1.32
N GLU A 82 -7.74 -19.99 -1.11
CA GLU A 82 -9.07 -19.93 -1.71
C GLU A 82 -8.98 -19.82 -3.24
N GLN A 83 -8.15 -18.91 -3.75
CA GLN A 83 -7.94 -18.74 -5.19
C GLN A 83 -7.34 -19.99 -5.83
N VAL A 84 -6.40 -20.66 -5.16
CA VAL A 84 -5.84 -21.93 -5.65
C VAL A 84 -6.93 -23.00 -5.75
N ALA A 85 -7.79 -23.14 -4.74
CA ALA A 85 -8.88 -24.11 -4.77
C ALA A 85 -9.86 -23.84 -5.93
N ILE A 86 -10.23 -22.58 -6.15
CA ILE A 86 -11.10 -22.18 -7.27
C ILE A 86 -10.43 -22.49 -8.61
N LEU A 87 -9.14 -22.22 -8.75
CA LEU A 87 -8.40 -22.46 -10.01
C LEU A 87 -8.19 -23.95 -10.30
N GLU A 88 -7.96 -24.78 -9.28
CA GLU A 88 -7.70 -26.21 -9.46
C GLU A 88 -8.99 -27.05 -9.52
N LYS A 89 -9.98 -26.74 -8.68
CA LYS A 89 -11.17 -27.56 -8.47
C LYS A 89 -12.46 -26.92 -9.00
N GLY A 90 -12.41 -25.64 -9.38
CA GLY A 90 -13.59 -24.88 -9.78
C GLY A 90 -14.51 -24.49 -8.63
N THR A 91 -14.15 -24.81 -7.39
CA THR A 91 -14.97 -24.57 -6.19
C THR A 91 -14.17 -23.90 -5.09
N PRO A 92 -14.81 -23.04 -4.29
CA PRO A 92 -14.19 -22.44 -3.11
C PRO A 92 -13.71 -23.49 -2.10
N LEU A 93 -12.66 -23.19 -1.34
CA LEU A 93 -12.21 -24.04 -0.23
C LEU A 93 -13.15 -23.86 0.98
N ILE A 94 -13.61 -22.63 1.19
CA ILE A 94 -14.55 -22.28 2.26
C ILE A 94 -15.77 -21.60 1.65
N GLU A 95 -16.93 -22.24 1.77
CA GLU A 95 -18.21 -21.62 1.43
C GLU A 95 -18.63 -20.62 2.51
N PHE A 96 -18.12 -19.41 2.40
CA PHE A 96 -18.64 -18.30 3.20
C PHE A 96 -20.02 -17.91 2.68
N GLY A 97 -21.04 -18.03 3.53
CA GLY A 97 -22.29 -17.28 3.32
C GLY A 97 -22.04 -15.77 3.39
N PHE A 98 -23.03 -14.97 2.98
CA PHE A 98 -22.94 -13.50 2.94
C PHE A 98 -22.34 -12.88 4.21
N LEU A 99 -22.81 -13.30 5.40
CA LEU A 99 -22.32 -12.78 6.67
C LEU A 99 -20.83 -13.07 6.88
N GLY A 100 -20.35 -14.24 6.46
CA GLY A 100 -18.93 -14.61 6.51
C GLY A 100 -18.08 -13.72 5.61
N TRP A 101 -18.52 -13.49 4.38
CA TRP A 101 -17.85 -12.59 3.44
C TRP A 101 -17.80 -11.14 3.94
N ALA A 102 -18.89 -10.65 4.53
CA ALA A 102 -18.95 -9.30 5.09
C ALA A 102 -18.00 -9.12 6.29
N ILE A 103 -17.94 -10.11 7.20
CA ILE A 103 -17.04 -10.11 8.35
C ILE A 103 -15.57 -10.12 7.89
N ILE A 104 -15.23 -11.02 6.96
CA ILE A 104 -13.85 -11.18 6.48
C ILE A 104 -13.38 -9.94 5.70
N SER A 105 -14.24 -9.37 4.84
CA SER A 105 -13.93 -8.15 4.09
C SER A 105 -13.74 -6.94 5.02
N SER A 106 -14.56 -6.85 6.06
CA SER A 106 -14.42 -5.81 7.09
C SER A 106 -13.14 -5.99 7.91
N ALA A 107 -12.84 -7.22 8.33
CA ALA A 107 -11.62 -7.55 9.07
C ALA A 107 -10.36 -7.21 8.26
N THR A 108 -10.37 -7.48 6.95
CA THR A 108 -9.29 -7.11 6.02
C THR A 108 -8.97 -5.62 6.09
N SER A 109 -10.00 -4.76 6.04
CA SER A 109 -9.85 -3.30 6.13
C SER A 109 -9.34 -2.86 7.51
N LEU A 110 -9.86 -3.45 8.59
CA LEU A 110 -9.46 -3.11 9.96
C LEU A 110 -8.01 -3.51 10.27
N PHE A 111 -7.58 -4.71 9.86
CA PHE A 111 -6.21 -5.17 10.08
C PHE A 111 -5.20 -4.33 9.27
N LEU A 112 -5.58 -3.93 8.07
CA LEU A 112 -4.77 -3.02 7.24
C LEU A 112 -4.66 -1.62 7.88
N LEU A 113 -5.74 -1.09 8.46
CA LEU A 113 -5.70 0.16 9.23
C LEU A 113 -4.79 0.04 10.45
N MET A 114 -4.96 -1.02 11.26
CA MET A 114 -4.09 -1.29 12.41
C MET A 114 -2.62 -1.36 12.00
N PHE A 115 -2.36 -2.03 10.86
CA PHE A 115 -1.04 -2.09 10.25
C PHE A 115 -0.49 -0.69 9.96
N TYR A 116 -1.15 0.11 9.12
CA TYR A 116 -0.64 1.42 8.71
C TYR A 116 -0.52 2.40 9.87
N TRP A 117 -1.53 2.49 10.74
CA TRP A 117 -1.53 3.43 11.86
C TRP A 117 -0.46 3.10 12.89
N GLY A 118 -0.14 1.82 13.09
CA GLY A 118 0.92 1.38 13.99
C GLY A 118 2.36 1.60 13.49
N THR A 119 2.56 2.06 12.24
CA THR A 119 3.89 2.33 11.69
C THR A 119 4.33 3.80 11.89
N ARG A 120 5.59 4.12 11.58
CA ARG A 120 6.10 5.49 11.49
C ARG A 120 6.03 6.09 10.07
N ILE A 121 5.14 5.56 9.22
CA ILE A 121 4.90 6.10 7.87
C ILE A 121 4.39 7.54 7.97
N TRP A 122 4.65 8.33 6.93
CA TRP A 122 4.19 9.72 6.82
C TRP A 122 2.66 9.82 6.95
N LEU A 123 2.20 10.79 7.75
CA LEU A 123 0.78 10.95 8.08
C LEU A 123 -0.14 11.12 6.84
N PRO A 124 0.21 11.90 5.80
CA PRO A 124 -0.61 12.00 4.59
C PRO A 124 -0.90 10.65 3.91
N ILE A 125 0.09 9.75 3.86
CA ILE A 125 -0.10 8.40 3.30
C ILE A 125 -1.13 7.63 4.14
N LYS A 126 -1.03 7.71 5.48
CA LYS A 126 -1.98 7.05 6.38
C LYS A 126 -3.41 7.57 6.21
N ILE A 127 -3.57 8.88 6.06
CA ILE A 127 -4.89 9.50 5.88
C ILE A 127 -5.50 9.02 4.57
N VAL A 128 -4.76 9.11 3.46
CA VAL A 128 -5.28 8.69 2.14
C VAL A 128 -5.63 7.22 2.11
N ILE A 129 -4.80 6.32 2.66
CA ILE A 129 -5.17 4.89 2.65
C ILE A 129 -6.36 4.58 3.58
N THR A 130 -6.54 5.38 4.64
CA THR A 130 -7.70 5.23 5.55
C THR A 130 -9.01 5.58 4.86
N THR A 131 -9.01 6.48 3.87
CA THR A 131 -10.25 6.78 3.13
C THR A 131 -10.75 5.59 2.31
N ASN A 132 -9.90 4.58 2.03
CA ASN A 132 -10.30 3.36 1.32
C ASN A 132 -11.28 2.47 2.11
N VAL A 133 -11.42 2.71 3.42
CA VAL A 133 -12.40 2.00 4.25
C VAL A 133 -13.83 2.31 3.82
N ILE A 134 -14.12 3.55 3.43
CA ILE A 134 -15.47 3.96 3.04
C ILE A 134 -15.91 3.24 1.76
N PRO A 135 -15.17 3.27 0.64
CA PRO A 135 -15.49 2.49 -0.55
C PRO A 135 -15.69 0.99 -0.26
N ASN A 136 -14.87 0.39 0.61
CA ASN A 136 -15.02 -1.01 0.98
C ASN A 136 -16.34 -1.29 1.72
N ILE A 137 -16.72 -0.46 2.69
CA ILE A 137 -18.00 -0.60 3.41
C ILE A 137 -19.17 -0.42 2.44
N VAL A 138 -19.11 0.59 1.55
CA VAL A 138 -20.16 0.80 0.55
C VAL A 138 -20.27 -0.40 -0.39
N ASN A 139 -19.16 -1.01 -0.79
CA ASN A 139 -19.18 -2.21 -1.63
C ASN A 139 -19.88 -3.39 -0.95
N ILE A 140 -19.59 -3.61 0.34
CA ILE A 140 -20.23 -4.67 1.14
C ILE A 140 -21.74 -4.46 1.21
N ILE A 141 -22.19 -3.22 1.45
CA ILE A 141 -23.62 -2.86 1.49
C ILE A 141 -24.27 -2.98 0.11
N ALA A 142 -23.57 -2.58 -0.95
CA ALA A 142 -24.10 -2.69 -2.31
C ALA A 142 -24.27 -4.17 -2.71
N TYR A 143 -23.28 -5.00 -2.39
CA TYR A 143 -23.31 -6.43 -2.66
C TYR A 143 -24.41 -7.15 -1.87
N SER A 144 -24.65 -6.73 -0.62
CA SER A 144 -25.73 -7.31 0.19
C SER A 144 -27.10 -7.12 -0.44
N LYS A 145 -27.36 -5.95 -1.05
CA LYS A 145 -28.63 -5.66 -1.72
C LYS A 145 -28.89 -6.61 -2.88
N VAL A 146 -27.86 -7.02 -3.63
CA VAL A 146 -27.99 -7.97 -4.74
C VAL A 146 -28.30 -9.37 -4.25
N ILE A 147 -27.60 -9.85 -3.21
CA ILE A 147 -27.82 -11.19 -2.66
C ILE A 147 -29.23 -11.36 -2.12
N HIS A 148 -29.79 -10.33 -1.47
CA HIS A 148 -31.12 -10.40 -0.87
C HIS A 148 -32.27 -10.43 -1.88
N VAL A 149 -32.01 -10.15 -3.16
CA VAL A 149 -33.01 -10.19 -4.24
C VAL A 149 -32.71 -11.28 -5.28
N VAL A 150 -31.86 -12.26 -4.94
CA VAL A 150 -31.53 -13.37 -5.84
C VAL A 150 -32.75 -14.19 -6.26
N ASP A 151 -33.72 -14.34 -5.34
CA ASP A 151 -34.97 -15.08 -5.53
C ASP A 151 -36.17 -14.17 -5.89
N SER A 152 -35.97 -12.86 -6.10
CA SER A 152 -37.05 -11.98 -6.53
C SER A 152 -37.38 -12.17 -8.01
N ASP A 153 -38.46 -11.52 -8.48
CA ASP A 153 -38.75 -11.48 -9.91
C ASP A 153 -37.57 -10.88 -10.71
N TYR A 154 -37.56 -11.21 -12.02
CA TYR A 154 -36.48 -10.83 -12.92
C TYR A 154 -36.24 -9.31 -12.96
N HIS A 155 -37.32 -8.51 -12.93
CA HIS A 155 -37.22 -7.05 -13.03
C HIS A 155 -36.57 -6.45 -11.78
N THR A 156 -37.01 -6.85 -10.59
CA THR A 156 -36.44 -6.42 -9.30
C THR A 156 -34.98 -6.82 -9.18
N ARG A 157 -34.64 -8.04 -9.66
CA ARG A 157 -33.26 -8.53 -9.68
C ARG A 157 -32.39 -7.75 -10.67
N ALA A 158 -32.90 -7.46 -11.87
CA ALA A 158 -32.17 -6.73 -12.90
C ALA A 158 -31.84 -5.29 -12.45
N GLU A 159 -32.82 -4.57 -11.89
CA GLU A 159 -32.61 -3.22 -11.36
C GLU A 159 -31.59 -3.19 -10.21
N ALA A 160 -31.64 -4.19 -9.32
CA ALA A 160 -30.68 -4.30 -8.23
C ALA A 160 -29.25 -4.61 -8.72
N VAL A 161 -29.11 -5.45 -9.75
CA VAL A 161 -27.82 -5.75 -10.38
C VAL A 161 -27.27 -4.50 -11.08
N GLU A 162 -28.07 -3.78 -11.85
CA GLU A 162 -27.64 -2.55 -12.53
C GLU A 162 -27.21 -1.45 -11.53
N SER A 163 -27.99 -1.26 -10.46
CA SER A 163 -27.64 -0.35 -9.36
C SER A 163 -26.34 -0.75 -8.66
N TYR A 164 -26.11 -2.05 -8.50
CA TYR A 164 -24.87 -2.58 -7.94
C TYR A 164 -23.68 -2.36 -8.86
N GLU A 165 -23.80 -2.66 -10.15
CA GLU A 165 -22.74 -2.44 -11.14
C GLU A 165 -22.31 -0.97 -11.19
N SER A 166 -23.27 -0.04 -11.23
CA SER A 166 -23.00 1.40 -11.17
C SER A 166 -22.26 1.80 -9.88
N THR A 167 -22.66 1.22 -8.74
CA THR A 167 -22.01 1.48 -7.44
C THR A 167 -20.58 0.93 -7.41
N VAL A 168 -20.37 -0.29 -7.90
CA VAL A 168 -19.05 -0.94 -7.99
C VAL A 168 -18.12 -0.16 -8.90
N ASP A 169 -18.62 0.41 -9.99
CA ASP A 169 -17.82 1.22 -10.90
C ASP A 169 -17.27 2.48 -10.25
N ILE A 170 -18.12 3.21 -9.50
CA ILE A 170 -17.73 4.40 -8.74
C ILE A 170 -16.69 4.03 -7.67
N ILE A 171 -16.96 2.96 -6.91
CA ILE A 171 -16.04 2.44 -5.88
C ILE A 171 -14.68 2.10 -6.49
N SER A 172 -14.68 1.40 -7.62
CA SER A 172 -13.45 1.00 -8.31
C SER A 172 -12.62 2.21 -8.74
N ILE A 173 -13.25 3.26 -9.27
CA ILE A 173 -12.57 4.50 -9.66
C ILE A 173 -11.99 5.20 -8.42
N LEU A 174 -12.75 5.30 -7.33
CA LEU A 174 -12.27 5.90 -6.08
C LEU A 174 -11.07 5.14 -5.52
N THR A 175 -11.12 3.80 -5.50
CA THR A 175 -10.02 2.95 -5.04
C THR A 175 -8.77 3.11 -5.90
N ILE A 176 -8.91 3.22 -7.24
CA ILE A 176 -7.79 3.54 -8.14
C ILE A 176 -7.15 4.88 -7.79
N ILE A 177 -7.95 5.93 -7.59
CA ILE A 177 -7.47 7.28 -7.21
C ILE A 177 -6.71 7.21 -5.87
N ILE A 178 -7.25 6.51 -4.88
CA ILE A 178 -6.64 6.38 -3.55
C ILE A 178 -5.26 5.70 -3.64
N TYR A 179 -5.14 4.61 -4.40
CA TYR A 179 -3.86 3.92 -4.57
C TYR A 179 -2.85 4.76 -5.37
N ALA A 180 -3.30 5.45 -6.43
CA ALA A 180 -2.46 6.36 -7.21
C ALA A 180 -1.90 7.50 -6.35
N VAL A 181 -2.75 8.17 -5.57
CA VAL A 181 -2.34 9.25 -4.66
C VAL A 181 -1.41 8.70 -3.57
N SER A 182 -1.71 7.53 -3.00
CA SER A 182 -0.86 6.89 -1.98
C SER A 182 0.53 6.57 -2.53
N LEU A 183 0.63 6.12 -3.77
CA LEU A 183 1.90 5.88 -4.47
C LEU A 183 2.68 7.18 -4.67
N ILE A 184 2.03 8.24 -5.17
CA ILE A 184 2.64 9.56 -5.37
C ILE A 184 3.16 10.11 -4.04
N LEU A 185 2.35 10.06 -2.97
CA LEU A 185 2.76 10.51 -1.64
C LEU A 185 3.95 9.71 -1.09
N THR A 186 4.00 8.41 -1.37
CA THR A 186 5.14 7.56 -0.99
C THR A 186 6.42 7.98 -1.72
N ILE A 187 6.34 8.26 -3.02
CA ILE A 187 7.46 8.74 -3.82
C ILE A 187 7.94 10.11 -3.31
N VAL A 188 7.03 11.06 -3.09
CA VAL A 188 7.34 12.38 -2.53
C VAL A 188 8.03 12.24 -1.17
N TRP A 189 7.48 11.39 -0.29
CA TRP A 189 8.06 11.13 1.03
C TRP A 189 9.49 10.59 0.93
N LEU A 190 9.76 9.68 0.00
CA LEU A 190 11.11 9.16 -0.26
C LEU A 190 12.08 10.26 -0.74
N LEU A 191 11.64 11.11 -1.66
CA LEU A 191 12.47 12.18 -2.25
C LEU A 191 12.82 13.28 -1.24
N GLU A 192 11.93 13.61 -0.31
CA GLU A 192 12.17 14.66 0.70
C GLU A 192 13.34 14.31 1.65
N SER A 193 13.54 13.02 1.95
CA SER A 193 14.71 12.57 2.72
C SER A 193 16.01 12.72 1.94
N SER A 194 15.99 12.48 0.63
CA SER A 194 17.19 12.59 -0.21
C SER A 194 17.70 14.03 -0.27
N LYS A 195 16.81 15.02 -0.29
CA LYS A 195 17.19 16.44 -0.34
C LYS A 195 17.85 16.91 0.96
N LYS A 196 17.36 16.48 2.13
CA LYS A 196 17.94 16.85 3.44
C LYS A 196 19.35 16.29 3.64
N VAL A 197 19.60 15.06 3.16
CA VAL A 197 20.94 14.44 3.20
C VAL A 197 21.92 15.12 2.22
N SER A 198 21.46 15.53 1.04
CA SER A 198 22.28 16.26 0.07
C SER A 198 22.69 17.64 0.60
N ALA A 199 21.76 18.41 1.18
CA ALA A 199 22.06 19.71 1.76
C ALA A 199 23.00 19.63 2.97
N ALA A 200 22.84 18.60 3.81
CA ALA A 200 23.73 18.37 4.95
C ALA A 200 25.17 18.02 4.53
N LYS A 201 25.36 17.24 3.44
CA LYS A 201 26.69 16.96 2.88
C LYS A 201 27.35 18.19 2.27
N VAL A 202 26.59 19.03 1.57
CA VAL A 202 27.10 20.30 1.01
C VAL A 202 27.52 21.26 2.12
N ASN A 203 26.71 21.40 3.18
CA ASN A 203 27.08 22.22 4.33
C ASN A 203 28.29 21.66 5.11
N GLN A 204 28.43 20.35 5.23
CA GLN A 204 29.62 19.75 5.86
C GLN A 204 30.91 19.89 5.02
N GLN A 205 30.80 19.97 3.68
CA GLN A 205 31.93 20.31 2.82
C GLN A 205 32.28 21.80 2.92
N ALA A 206 31.28 22.70 2.96
CA ALA A 206 31.51 24.13 3.14
C ALA A 206 32.12 24.49 4.51
N ILE A 207 31.78 23.75 5.57
CA ILE A 207 32.35 23.96 6.92
C ILE A 207 33.79 23.39 7.04
N LYS A 208 34.19 22.46 6.15
CA LYS A 208 35.56 21.91 6.12
C LYS A 208 36.56 22.75 5.32
N GLU A 209 36.13 23.80 4.62
CA GLU A 209 37.02 24.82 4.06
C GLU A 209 36.91 26.16 4.79
N PRO A 210 37.55 26.34 5.96
CA PRO A 210 37.90 27.66 6.44
C PRO A 210 39.37 27.96 6.07
N ASN A 211 39.57 29.04 5.31
CA ASN A 211 40.82 29.77 5.13
C ASN A 211 41.91 29.15 4.23
N GLN A 212 41.77 29.33 2.92
CA GLN A 212 42.92 29.72 2.08
C GLN A 212 42.85 31.24 1.81
N ALA A 213 43.05 32.03 2.86
CA ALA A 213 43.36 33.44 2.72
C ALA A 213 44.89 33.60 2.60
N SER A 214 45.34 33.88 1.37
CA SER A 214 46.52 34.67 1.01
C SER A 214 47.74 34.67 1.96
N LYS A 215 48.83 34.04 1.55
CA LYS A 215 50.20 34.46 1.95
C LYS A 215 50.89 35.10 0.75
N PRO A 216 51.36 36.36 0.85
CA PRO A 216 52.26 36.94 -0.14
C PRO A 216 53.69 36.46 0.16
N GLU A 217 54.30 35.68 -0.74
CA GLU A 217 55.74 35.42 -0.71
C GLU A 217 56.51 36.62 -1.28
N PHE A 218 56.85 37.57 -0.42
CA PHE A 218 58.01 38.43 -0.63
C PHE A 218 59.15 37.87 0.21
N ILE A 219 60.12 37.22 -0.44
CA ILE A 219 61.43 36.96 0.18
C ILE A 219 62.52 37.50 -0.74
N ASN A 220 63.14 38.57 -0.23
CA ASN A 220 64.33 39.25 -0.73
C ASN A 220 65.47 38.27 -1.02
N LYS A 221 66.08 38.39 -2.21
CA LYS A 221 67.46 37.94 -2.44
C LYS A 221 68.40 39.09 -2.10
N ILE A 222 69.21 38.92 -1.06
CA ILE A 222 70.46 39.68 -0.87
C ILE A 222 71.59 38.64 -0.84
N PRO A 223 72.58 38.72 -1.74
CA PRO A 223 73.77 37.89 -1.64
C PRO A 223 74.81 38.62 -0.77
N HIS A 224 75.38 37.93 0.22
CA HIS A 224 76.62 38.36 0.86
C HIS A 224 77.70 37.30 0.67
N LYS A 225 78.75 37.76 -0.03
CA LYS A 225 80.16 37.34 -0.07
C LYS A 225 80.49 35.94 -0.59
#